data_AF-A0A3C0K2J2-F1
#
_entry.id   AF-A0A3C0K2J2-F1
#
_cell.length_a   1.000
_cell.length_b   1.000
_cell.length_c   1.000
_cell.angle_alpha   90.00
_cell.angle_beta   90.00
_cell.angle_gamma   90.00
#
_symmetry.space_group_name_H-M   'P 1'
#
loop_
_entity.id
_entity.type
_entity.pdbx_description
1 polymer ?
#
loop_
_entity_poly.entity_id
_entity_poly.type
_entity_poly.pdbx_seq_one_letter_code
_entity_poly.pdbx_strand_id
1 'polypeptide(L)'
;PFEEKWDLFSDDLMDVLSGDLRTIRIMENIFRETTHINLYDRILHLFQRVHLTCLLDRLDMMSMAASVEARVPFVDDHELVEHVINIPYHYKLKWKSKIHKMFATFYSSFQASEWLDTNKYLLRKIGSGILPQEIAYRKKLGFPTPLDQWLKNGMLDYAKEILLDDMAIQRGLFDKNKLENYLTTYQSLPYDFFGKKIWMLTNIELWFRTSGVSL
;
A
#
# COMPACT_ATOMS: atom_id res chain seq x y z
N PRO A 1 5.91 -11.29 7.36
CA PRO A 1 5.64 -11.27 5.90
C PRO A 1 6.38 -10.20 5.09
N PHE A 2 6.80 -9.07 5.69
CA PHE A 2 7.61 -8.04 5.02
C PHE A 2 9.11 -8.39 4.99
N GLU A 3 9.64 -9.01 6.03
CA GLU A 3 11.06 -9.40 6.12
C GLU A 3 11.46 -10.37 5.00
N GLU A 4 10.66 -11.41 4.74
CA GLU A 4 10.86 -12.36 3.63
C GLU A 4 10.92 -11.73 2.23
N LYS A 5 10.40 -10.50 2.04
CA LYS A 5 10.48 -9.84 0.72
C LYS A 5 11.88 -9.33 0.45
N TRP A 6 12.56 -8.81 1.47
CA TRP A 6 13.89 -8.23 1.33
C TRP A 6 14.91 -9.30 0.94
N ASP A 7 14.73 -10.50 1.46
CA ASP A 7 15.59 -11.65 1.16
C ASP A 7 15.62 -12.03 -0.33
N LEU A 8 14.61 -11.66 -1.12
CA LEU A 8 14.54 -11.97 -2.55
C LEU A 8 15.39 -11.01 -3.40
N PHE A 9 15.72 -9.84 -2.88
CA PHE A 9 16.56 -8.88 -3.60
C PHE A 9 18.04 -9.25 -3.50
N SER A 10 18.84 -8.81 -4.46
CA SER A 10 20.29 -8.94 -4.39
C SER A 10 20.88 -8.03 -3.30
N ASP A 11 22.02 -8.42 -2.75
CA ASP A 11 22.72 -7.63 -1.74
C ASP A 11 23.12 -6.24 -2.31
N ASP A 12 23.57 -6.21 -3.58
CA ASP A 12 23.91 -4.97 -4.29
C ASP A 12 22.72 -4.00 -4.35
N LEU A 13 21.51 -4.51 -4.66
CA LEU A 13 20.31 -3.67 -4.68
C LEU A 13 19.94 -3.21 -3.27
N MET A 14 20.07 -4.08 -2.27
CA MET A 14 19.78 -3.74 -0.88
C MET A 14 20.70 -2.64 -0.35
N ASP A 15 21.97 -2.63 -0.74
CA ASP A 15 22.91 -1.56 -0.39
C ASP A 15 22.49 -0.23 -1.02
N VAL A 16 22.07 -0.23 -2.29
CA VAL A 16 21.54 0.96 -2.98
C VAL A 16 20.28 1.48 -2.29
N LEU A 17 19.32 0.60 -1.99
CA LEU A 17 18.05 0.98 -1.36
C LEU A 17 18.25 1.51 0.06
N SER A 18 19.15 0.89 0.83
CA SER A 18 19.50 1.34 2.19
C SER A 18 20.18 2.71 2.16
N GLY A 19 20.88 3.02 1.07
CA GLY A 19 21.55 4.30 0.82
C GLY A 19 20.71 5.35 0.09
N ASP A 20 19.41 5.13 -0.19
CA ASP A 20 18.57 6.07 -0.96
C ASP A 20 18.19 7.31 -0.13
N LEU A 21 19.18 8.17 0.06
CA LEU A 21 19.03 9.47 0.71
C LEU A 21 18.11 10.39 -0.08
N ARG A 22 17.89 10.17 -1.38
CA ARG A 22 17.03 11.04 -2.18
C ARG A 22 15.57 10.85 -1.77
N THR A 23 15.11 9.61 -1.71
CA THR A 23 13.74 9.30 -1.26
C THR A 23 13.54 9.64 0.22
N ILE A 24 14.53 9.32 1.07
CA ILE A 24 14.47 9.63 2.50
C ILE A 24 14.38 11.14 2.72
N ARG A 25 15.19 11.95 2.02
CA ARG A 25 15.16 13.42 2.15
C ARG A 25 13.80 14.03 1.83
N ILE A 26 13.04 13.47 0.88
CA ILE A 26 11.68 13.96 0.59
C ILE A 26 10.82 13.85 1.85
N MET A 27 10.86 12.69 2.51
CA MET A 27 10.10 12.46 3.74
C MET A 27 10.63 13.32 4.90
N GLU A 28 11.95 13.42 5.07
CA GLU A 28 12.57 14.23 6.11
C GLU A 28 12.25 15.72 5.97
N ASN A 29 12.29 16.27 4.74
CA ASN A 29 11.97 17.67 4.47
C ASN A 29 10.52 17.98 4.85
N ILE A 30 9.58 17.11 4.45
CA ILE A 30 8.16 17.25 4.83
C ILE A 30 8.01 17.22 6.36
N PHE A 31 8.72 16.33 7.05
CA PHE A 31 8.68 16.28 8.52
C PHE A 31 9.34 17.49 9.18
N ARG A 32 10.37 18.07 8.56
CA ARG A 32 11.09 19.26 9.05
C ARG A 32 10.23 20.52 8.94
N GLU A 33 9.47 20.67 7.85
CA GLU A 33 8.57 21.80 7.63
C GLU A 33 7.35 21.76 8.57
N THR A 34 6.96 20.56 9.01
CA THR A 34 5.74 20.32 9.81
C THR A 34 5.99 20.07 11.30
N THR A 35 7.13 20.52 11.85
CA THR A 35 7.46 20.32 13.28
C THR A 35 6.48 21.00 14.25
N HIS A 36 5.76 22.02 13.80
CA HIS A 36 4.82 22.81 14.57
C HIS A 36 3.44 22.15 14.76
N ILE A 37 3.12 21.10 14.00
CA ILE A 37 1.85 20.35 14.10
C ILE A 37 2.05 19.00 14.81
N ASN A 38 0.95 18.39 15.27
CA ASN A 38 1.02 17.12 15.98
C ASN A 38 1.50 15.97 15.06
N LEU A 39 2.09 14.92 15.64
CA LEU A 39 2.66 13.80 14.88
C LEU A 39 1.67 13.11 13.94
N TYR A 40 0.40 13.00 14.34
CA TYR A 40 -0.63 12.37 13.52
C TYR A 40 -0.89 13.15 12.23
N ASP A 41 -1.05 14.47 12.34
CA ASP A 41 -1.28 15.35 11.20
C ASP A 41 -0.03 15.48 10.32
N ARG A 42 1.18 15.37 10.88
CA ARG A 42 2.44 15.27 10.10
C ARG A 42 2.44 14.04 9.20
N ILE A 43 2.06 12.89 9.75
CA ILE A 43 1.95 11.64 8.99
C ILE A 43 0.88 11.79 7.90
N LEU A 44 -0.29 12.34 8.22
CA LEU A 44 -1.34 12.59 7.21
C LEU A 44 -0.86 13.53 6.10
N HIS A 45 -0.13 14.59 6.45
CA HIS A 45 0.42 15.52 5.47
C HIS A 45 1.43 14.84 4.54
N LEU A 46 2.29 13.94 5.08
CA LEU A 46 3.17 13.11 4.27
C LEU A 46 2.37 12.24 3.28
N PHE A 47 1.32 11.55 3.75
CA PHE A 47 0.46 10.74 2.89
C PHE A 47 -0.23 11.59 1.81
N GLN A 48 -0.67 12.80 2.14
CA GLN A 48 -1.29 13.70 1.16
C GLN A 48 -0.28 14.17 0.10
N ARG A 49 0.96 14.49 0.49
CA ARG A 49 2.00 14.97 -0.43
C ARG A 49 2.57 13.89 -1.33
N VAL A 50 2.77 12.68 -0.79
CA VAL A 50 3.51 11.61 -1.47
C VAL A 50 2.58 10.52 -1.99
N HIS A 51 1.68 10.03 -1.12
CA HIS A 51 0.90 8.85 -1.44
C HIS A 51 -0.35 9.15 -2.26
N LEU A 52 -1.07 10.24 -1.94
CA LEU A 52 -2.31 10.60 -2.62
C LEU A 52 -2.07 10.85 -4.11
N THR A 53 -1.03 11.60 -4.47
CA THR A 53 -0.63 11.83 -5.86
C THR A 53 -0.47 10.53 -6.62
N CYS A 54 0.28 9.57 -6.07
CA CYS A 54 0.47 8.25 -6.68
C CYS A 54 -0.85 7.48 -6.87
N LEU A 55 -1.81 7.62 -5.95
CA LEU A 55 -3.13 6.99 -6.10
C LEU A 55 -3.95 7.64 -7.22
N LEU A 56 -3.88 8.97 -7.36
CA LEU A 56 -4.60 9.71 -8.40
C LEU A 56 -3.99 9.44 -9.78
N ASP A 57 -2.67 9.43 -9.90
CA ASP A 57 -1.98 9.10 -11.16
C ASP A 57 -2.36 7.69 -11.64
N ARG A 58 -2.43 6.73 -10.71
CA ARG A 58 -2.85 5.35 -11.02
C ARG A 58 -4.29 5.27 -11.48
N LEU A 59 -5.19 6.02 -10.83
CA LEU A 59 -6.58 6.07 -11.24
C LEU A 59 -6.73 6.67 -12.64
N ASP A 60 -6.08 7.80 -12.88
CA ASP A 60 -6.13 8.51 -14.16
C ASP A 60 -5.59 7.65 -15.30
N MET A 61 -4.36 7.12 -15.17
CA MET A 61 -3.76 6.26 -16.21
C MET A 61 -4.64 5.05 -16.55
N MET A 62 -5.19 4.37 -15.54
CA MET A 62 -5.97 3.15 -15.75
C MET A 62 -7.35 3.44 -16.35
N SER A 63 -8.00 4.52 -15.91
CA SER A 63 -9.32 4.91 -16.42
C SER A 63 -9.23 5.47 -17.84
N MET A 64 -8.23 6.32 -18.11
CA MET A 64 -7.99 6.89 -19.44
C MET A 64 -7.51 5.84 -20.45
N ALA A 65 -6.76 4.81 -20.02
CA ALA A 65 -6.46 3.66 -20.88
C ALA A 65 -7.72 2.94 -21.40
N ALA A 66 -8.83 3.04 -20.66
CA ALA A 66 -10.15 2.55 -21.07
C ALA A 66 -11.08 3.65 -21.62
N SER A 67 -10.56 4.85 -21.90
CA SER A 67 -11.34 6.03 -22.33
C SER A 67 -12.47 6.42 -21.37
N VAL A 68 -12.27 6.22 -20.06
CA VAL A 68 -13.21 6.56 -19.00
C VAL A 68 -12.63 7.65 -18.11
N GLU A 69 -13.39 8.71 -17.85
CA GLU A 69 -13.03 9.72 -16.84
C GLU A 69 -13.48 9.24 -15.45
N ALA A 70 -12.52 8.94 -14.57
CA ALA A 70 -12.81 8.62 -13.17
C ALA A 70 -12.69 9.87 -12.29
N ARG A 71 -13.71 10.13 -11.46
CA ARG A 71 -13.72 11.23 -10.49
C ARG A 71 -13.63 10.73 -9.06
N VAL A 72 -13.07 11.53 -8.15
CA VAL A 72 -12.84 11.17 -6.75
C VAL A 72 -13.45 12.24 -5.84
N PRO A 73 -14.77 12.20 -5.60
CA PRO A 73 -15.48 13.28 -4.90
C PRO A 73 -14.92 13.66 -3.52
N PHE A 74 -14.26 12.72 -2.82
CA PHE A 74 -13.65 12.96 -1.51
C PHE A 74 -12.42 13.87 -1.54
N VAL A 75 -11.79 14.05 -2.70
CA VAL A 75 -10.62 14.92 -2.87
C VAL A 75 -10.82 16.00 -3.93
N ASP A 76 -11.81 15.84 -4.80
CA ASP A 76 -12.16 16.85 -5.81
C ASP A 76 -12.67 18.16 -5.17
N ASP A 77 -13.32 18.07 -4.01
CA ASP A 77 -13.81 19.23 -3.25
C ASP A 77 -12.76 19.72 -2.24
N HIS A 78 -12.07 20.81 -2.60
CA HIS A 78 -11.07 21.45 -1.74
C HIS A 78 -11.68 21.97 -0.42
N GLU A 79 -12.92 22.44 -0.40
CA GLU A 79 -13.56 22.94 0.82
C GLU A 79 -13.76 21.80 1.83
N LEU A 80 -14.20 20.64 1.33
CA LEU A 80 -14.32 19.42 2.13
C LEU A 80 -12.95 19.00 2.68
N VAL A 81 -11.91 18.99 1.85
CA VAL A 81 -10.56 18.58 2.25
C VAL A 81 -10.01 19.52 3.33
N GLU A 82 -10.08 20.83 3.12
CA GLU A 82 -9.63 21.85 4.08
C GLU A 82 -10.38 21.74 5.40
N HIS A 83 -11.70 21.52 5.34
CA HIS A 83 -12.50 21.32 6.55
C HIS A 83 -12.04 20.07 7.30
N VAL A 84 -11.90 18.93 6.61
CA VAL A 84 -11.53 17.64 7.22
C VAL A 84 -10.11 17.67 7.82
N ILE A 85 -9.18 18.40 7.21
CA ILE A 85 -7.83 18.58 7.77
C ILE A 85 -7.91 19.19 9.17
N ASN A 86 -8.72 20.23 9.35
CA ASN A 86 -8.90 20.95 10.61
C ASN A 86 -9.70 20.17 11.68
N ILE A 87 -10.33 19.04 11.32
CA ILE A 87 -11.08 18.23 12.29
C ILE A 87 -10.13 17.56 13.30
N PRO A 88 -10.39 17.69 14.62
CA PRO A 88 -9.60 17.00 15.64
C PRO A 88 -9.52 15.48 15.45
N TYR A 89 -8.37 14.89 15.74
CA TYR A 89 -8.10 13.47 15.47
C TYR A 89 -9.14 12.50 16.07
N HIS A 90 -9.72 12.84 17.23
CA HIS A 90 -10.67 11.97 17.95
C HIS A 90 -12.01 11.78 17.21
N TYR A 91 -12.31 12.63 16.23
CA TYR A 91 -13.44 12.44 15.30
C TYR A 91 -13.07 11.59 14.08
N LYS A 92 -11.78 11.56 13.69
CA LYS A 92 -11.26 10.73 12.60
C LYS A 92 -11.10 9.27 13.05
N LEU A 93 -10.58 9.07 14.26
CA LEU A 93 -10.37 7.77 14.90
C LEU A 93 -10.84 7.81 16.35
N LYS A 94 -11.71 6.87 16.72
CA LYS A 94 -12.26 6.79 18.08
C LYS A 94 -11.92 5.46 18.74
N TRP A 95 -11.29 5.49 19.91
CA TRP A 95 -11.08 4.31 20.75
C TRP A 95 -12.42 3.77 21.29
N LYS A 96 -12.59 2.45 21.33
CA LYS A 96 -13.81 1.84 21.89
C LYS A 96 -13.93 2.05 23.39
N SER A 97 -12.80 2.06 24.11
CA SER A 97 -12.74 2.49 25.52
C SER A 97 -11.33 2.96 25.89
N LYS A 98 -11.18 3.58 27.08
CA LYS A 98 -9.86 3.96 27.63
C LYS A 98 -8.95 2.75 27.84
N ILE A 99 -9.53 1.60 28.20
CA ILE A 99 -8.81 0.34 28.40
C ILE A 99 -8.26 -0.17 27.05
N HIS A 100 -9.04 -0.10 25.97
CA HIS A 100 -8.57 -0.49 24.64
C HIS A 100 -7.42 0.40 24.14
N LYS A 101 -7.42 1.70 24.49
CA LYS A 101 -6.29 2.60 24.19
C LYS A 101 -5.01 2.16 24.91
N MET A 102 -5.12 1.72 26.17
CA MET A 102 -3.97 1.19 26.91
C MET A 102 -3.48 -0.13 26.32
N PHE A 103 -4.40 -1.02 25.91
CA PHE A 103 -3.98 -2.27 25.27
C PHE A 103 -3.30 -2.05 23.91
N ALA A 104 -3.72 -1.04 23.15
CA ALA A 104 -3.17 -0.77 21.83
C ALA A 104 -1.65 -0.53 21.80
N THR A 105 -1.02 -0.13 22.90
CA THR A 105 0.44 0.03 22.98
C THR A 105 1.19 -1.31 22.93
N PHE A 106 0.51 -2.42 23.22
CA PHE A 106 1.08 -3.77 23.22
C PHE A 106 0.80 -4.56 21.95
N TYR A 107 0.00 -4.02 21.03
CA TYR A 107 -0.37 -4.67 19.78
C TYR A 107 0.20 -3.91 18.58
N SER A 108 0.48 -4.64 17.51
CA SER A 108 0.77 -4.01 16.23
C SER A 108 -0.47 -3.27 15.70
N SER A 109 -0.26 -2.19 14.94
CA SER A 109 -1.36 -1.41 14.34
C SER A 109 -2.30 -2.27 13.50
N PHE A 110 -1.80 -3.33 12.85
CA PHE A 110 -2.60 -4.24 12.04
C PHE A 110 -3.57 -5.08 12.88
N GLN A 111 -3.14 -5.53 14.07
CA GLN A 111 -3.99 -6.31 14.99
C GLN A 111 -4.94 -5.42 15.80
N ALA A 112 -4.50 -4.22 16.13
CA ALA A 112 -5.27 -3.27 16.92
C ALA A 112 -6.41 -2.61 16.12
N SER A 113 -6.18 -2.32 14.84
CA SER A 113 -7.12 -1.52 14.03
C SER A 113 -8.47 -2.22 13.85
N GLU A 114 -9.55 -1.45 14.00
CA GLU A 114 -10.97 -1.85 13.97
C GLU A 114 -11.40 -2.86 15.06
N TRP A 115 -10.44 -3.41 15.80
CA TRP A 115 -10.71 -4.22 16.99
C TRP A 115 -10.76 -3.36 18.25
N LEU A 116 -9.75 -2.50 18.47
CA LEU A 116 -9.61 -1.63 19.63
C LEU A 116 -10.17 -0.21 19.39
N ASP A 117 -10.27 0.19 18.13
CA ASP A 117 -10.72 1.51 17.69
C ASP A 117 -11.82 1.41 16.61
N THR A 118 -12.31 2.56 16.20
CA THR A 118 -13.22 2.76 15.06
C THR A 118 -12.59 3.80 14.16
N ASN A 119 -12.13 3.35 12.98
CA ASN A 119 -11.63 4.24 11.93
C ASN A 119 -12.79 5.00 11.28
N LYS A 120 -12.45 6.10 10.59
CA LYS A 120 -13.41 6.91 9.82
C LYS A 120 -14.66 7.25 10.65
N TYR A 121 -14.50 7.48 11.96
CA TYR A 121 -15.62 7.47 12.90
C TYR A 121 -16.70 8.50 12.54
N LEU A 122 -16.30 9.74 12.26
CA LEU A 122 -17.22 10.79 11.82
C LEU A 122 -17.97 10.41 10.53
N LEU A 123 -17.24 9.90 9.52
CA LEU A 123 -17.84 9.48 8.25
C LEU A 123 -18.84 8.33 8.43
N ARG A 124 -18.53 7.34 9.28
CA ARG A 124 -19.44 6.23 9.60
C ARG A 124 -20.69 6.73 10.32
N LYS A 125 -20.52 7.67 11.26
CA LYS A 125 -21.64 8.28 11.99
C LYS A 125 -22.58 9.03 11.05
N ILE A 126 -22.05 9.87 10.16
CA ILE A 126 -22.83 10.60 9.15
C ILE A 126 -23.49 9.62 8.18
N GLY A 127 -22.71 8.67 7.64
CA GLY A 127 -23.19 7.66 6.70
C GLY A 127 -24.29 6.76 7.27
N SER A 128 -24.32 6.53 8.59
CA SER A 128 -25.38 5.75 9.25
C SER A 128 -26.77 6.40 9.22
N GLY A 129 -26.86 7.68 8.88
CA GLY A 129 -28.13 8.36 8.61
C GLY A 129 -28.67 8.13 7.20
N ILE A 130 -27.85 7.58 6.28
CA ILE A 130 -28.18 7.44 4.85
C ILE A 130 -28.12 5.96 4.41
N LEU A 131 -27.18 5.20 4.97
CA LEU A 131 -26.91 3.80 4.61
C LEU A 131 -27.42 2.84 5.70
N PRO A 132 -27.74 1.59 5.35
CA PRO A 132 -28.02 0.55 6.33
C PRO A 132 -26.88 0.41 7.35
N GLN A 133 -27.24 0.10 8.60
CA GLN A 133 -26.30 0.03 9.72
C GLN A 133 -25.20 -1.01 9.45
N GLU A 134 -25.53 -2.11 8.78
CA GLU A 134 -24.57 -3.16 8.45
C GLU A 134 -23.49 -2.68 7.48
N ILE A 135 -23.82 -1.73 6.59
CA ILE A 135 -22.89 -1.12 5.64
C ILE A 135 -22.09 -0.01 6.29
N ALA A 136 -22.74 0.90 7.01
CA ALA A 136 -22.10 2.06 7.64
C ALA A 136 -21.01 1.64 8.65
N TYR A 137 -21.23 0.56 9.39
CA TYR A 137 -20.30 0.04 10.40
C TYR A 137 -19.54 -1.21 9.97
N ARG A 138 -19.61 -1.59 8.69
CA ARG A 138 -18.84 -2.72 8.14
C ARG A 138 -17.34 -2.51 8.36
N LYS A 139 -16.62 -3.57 8.74
CA LYS A 139 -15.14 -3.54 8.80
C LYS A 139 -14.54 -3.16 7.45
N LYS A 140 -13.41 -2.45 7.48
CA LYS A 140 -12.67 -2.06 6.27
C LYS A 140 -12.25 -3.34 5.55
N LEU A 141 -12.78 -3.51 4.35
CA LEU A 141 -12.30 -4.49 3.40
C LEU A 141 -11.53 -3.73 2.34
N GLY A 142 -10.36 -4.26 1.96
CA GLY A 142 -9.71 -3.82 0.73
C GLY A 142 -10.52 -4.23 -0.49
N PHE A 143 -9.97 -3.99 -1.67
CA PHE A 143 -10.45 -4.61 -2.91
C PHE A 143 -9.57 -5.84 -3.15
N PRO A 144 -9.96 -7.04 -2.67
CA PRO A 144 -9.16 -8.23 -2.87
C PRO A 144 -9.10 -8.51 -4.38
N THR A 145 -7.88 -8.65 -4.90
CA THR A 145 -7.69 -9.14 -6.27
C THR A 145 -7.45 -10.64 -6.16
N PRO A 146 -8.06 -11.50 -6.98
CA PRO A 146 -7.94 -12.94 -6.83
C PRO A 146 -6.57 -13.47 -7.35
N LEU A 147 -5.47 -12.89 -6.89
CA LEU A 147 -4.12 -13.14 -7.41
C LEU A 147 -3.69 -14.59 -7.19
N ASP A 148 -3.98 -15.17 -6.02
CA ASP A 148 -3.67 -16.58 -5.76
C ASP A 148 -4.44 -17.53 -6.70
N GLN A 149 -5.66 -17.14 -7.09
CA GLN A 149 -6.44 -17.91 -8.07
C GLN A 149 -5.84 -17.74 -9.47
N TRP A 150 -5.42 -16.54 -9.84
CA TRP A 150 -4.77 -16.30 -11.12
C TRP A 150 -3.43 -17.05 -11.22
N LEU A 151 -2.65 -17.10 -10.14
CA LEU A 151 -1.42 -17.90 -10.07
C LEU A 151 -1.68 -19.38 -10.40
N LYS A 152 -2.74 -19.96 -9.84
CA LYS A 152 -3.13 -21.35 -10.13
C LYS A 152 -3.57 -21.55 -11.59
N ASN A 153 -4.03 -20.49 -12.24
CA ASN A 153 -4.54 -20.51 -13.61
C ASN A 153 -3.48 -20.04 -14.64
N GLY A 154 -2.23 -20.48 -14.48
CA GLY A 154 -1.15 -20.26 -15.46
C GLY A 154 -0.33 -18.97 -15.28
N MET A 155 -0.78 -18.04 -14.43
CA MET A 155 -0.01 -16.82 -14.16
C MET A 155 1.31 -17.10 -13.44
N LEU A 156 1.40 -18.20 -12.67
CA LEU A 156 2.67 -18.60 -12.05
C LEU A 156 3.72 -18.97 -13.10
N ASP A 157 3.33 -19.68 -14.16
CA ASP A 157 4.25 -20.08 -15.22
C ASP A 157 4.69 -18.85 -16.02
N TYR A 158 3.76 -17.96 -16.36
CA TYR A 158 4.09 -16.66 -16.95
C TYR A 158 5.05 -15.84 -16.06
N ALA A 159 4.81 -15.80 -14.75
CA ALA A 159 5.70 -15.09 -13.83
C ALA A 159 7.11 -15.70 -13.81
N LYS A 160 7.24 -17.03 -13.88
CA LYS A 160 8.54 -17.72 -13.99
C LYS A 160 9.25 -17.39 -15.29
N GLU A 161 8.53 -17.41 -16.42
CA GLU A 161 9.09 -17.04 -17.72
C GLU A 161 9.66 -15.62 -17.72
N ILE A 162 8.96 -14.67 -17.09
CA ILE A 162 9.42 -13.28 -17.02
C ILE A 162 10.57 -13.11 -16.02
N LEU A 163 10.45 -13.68 -14.82
CA LEU A 163 11.37 -13.43 -13.71
C LEU A 163 12.66 -14.25 -13.76
N LEU A 164 12.65 -15.39 -14.45
CA LEU A 164 13.82 -16.28 -14.59
C LEU A 164 14.45 -16.20 -16.00
N ASP A 165 13.98 -15.28 -16.83
CA ASP A 165 14.60 -14.97 -18.12
C ASP A 165 16.04 -14.46 -17.95
N ASP A 166 16.90 -14.75 -18.93
CA ASP A 166 18.30 -14.33 -18.90
C ASP A 166 18.46 -12.81 -18.78
N MET A 167 17.60 -12.01 -19.43
CA MET A 167 17.65 -10.55 -19.27
C MET A 167 17.28 -10.11 -17.85
N ALA A 168 16.28 -10.74 -17.25
CA ALA A 168 15.85 -10.42 -15.88
C ALA A 168 16.94 -10.78 -14.86
N ILE A 169 17.61 -11.92 -15.05
CA ILE A 169 18.74 -12.36 -14.21
C ILE A 169 19.92 -11.41 -14.37
N GLN A 170 20.27 -11.03 -15.61
CA GLN A 170 21.40 -10.14 -15.89
C GLN A 170 21.22 -8.74 -15.29
N ARG A 171 19.98 -8.29 -15.06
CA ARG A 171 19.71 -7.03 -14.34
C ARG A 171 20.17 -7.04 -12.89
N GLY A 172 20.35 -8.21 -12.28
CA GLY A 172 20.88 -8.32 -10.93
C GLY A 172 19.98 -7.75 -9.82
N LEU A 173 18.68 -7.57 -10.06
CA LEU A 173 17.74 -7.05 -9.05
C LEU A 173 17.41 -8.07 -7.96
N PHE A 174 17.38 -9.35 -8.32
CA PHE A 174 16.94 -10.44 -7.46
C PHE A 174 18.02 -11.50 -7.32
N ASP A 175 18.07 -12.14 -6.16
CA ASP A 175 18.85 -13.37 -6.00
C ASP A 175 18.14 -14.50 -6.75
N LYS A 176 18.79 -15.00 -7.81
CA LYS A 176 18.23 -16.05 -8.68
C LYS A 176 17.77 -17.27 -7.90
N ASN A 177 18.60 -17.79 -7.00
CA ASN A 177 18.33 -19.05 -6.30
C ASN A 177 17.16 -18.88 -5.33
N LYS A 178 17.15 -17.77 -4.59
CA LYS A 178 16.05 -17.46 -3.65
C LYS A 178 14.75 -17.21 -4.40
N LEU A 179 14.80 -16.49 -5.54
CA LEU A 179 13.64 -16.21 -6.37
C LEU A 179 13.05 -17.49 -6.98
N GLU A 180 13.88 -18.35 -7.57
CA GLU A 180 13.45 -19.62 -8.15
C GLU A 180 12.83 -20.54 -7.09
N ASN A 181 13.44 -20.64 -5.90
CA ASN A 181 12.88 -21.38 -4.78
C ASN A 181 11.53 -20.80 -4.32
N TYR A 182 11.39 -19.47 -4.29
CA TYR A 182 10.14 -18.79 -3.95
C TYR A 182 9.02 -19.08 -4.97
N LEU A 183 9.34 -19.10 -6.27
CA LEU A 183 8.37 -19.35 -7.35
C LEU A 183 7.97 -20.82 -7.47
N THR A 184 8.78 -21.75 -6.96
CA THR A 184 8.50 -23.20 -6.99
C THR A 184 7.81 -23.69 -5.72
N THR A 185 8.01 -23.01 -4.59
CA THR A 185 7.41 -23.38 -3.30
C THR A 185 6.12 -22.61 -3.05
N TYR A 186 4.96 -23.27 -3.22
CA TYR A 186 3.68 -22.67 -2.85
C TYR A 186 3.61 -22.39 -1.35
N GLN A 187 3.18 -21.17 -0.99
CA GLN A 187 2.99 -20.77 0.39
C GLN A 187 1.51 -20.52 0.68
N SER A 188 0.97 -21.24 1.66
CA SER A 188 -0.37 -20.98 2.18
C SER A 188 -0.34 -19.78 3.13
N LEU A 189 -0.38 -18.57 2.58
CA LEU A 189 -0.40 -17.34 3.35
C LEU A 189 -1.85 -16.85 3.60
N PRO A 190 -2.09 -16.04 4.64
CA PRO A 190 -3.37 -15.34 4.80
C PRO A 190 -3.63 -14.40 3.62
N TYR A 191 -4.89 -14.30 3.17
CA TYR A 191 -5.28 -13.51 1.99
C TYR A 191 -4.55 -13.95 0.69
N ASP A 192 -4.54 -13.10 -0.32
CA ASP A 192 -3.88 -13.27 -1.61
C ASP A 192 -2.38 -12.89 -1.59
N PHE A 193 -1.72 -13.02 -0.43
CA PHE A 193 -0.37 -12.46 -0.23
C PHE A 193 0.71 -13.14 -1.06
N PHE A 194 0.57 -14.43 -1.37
CA PHE A 194 1.51 -15.15 -2.21
C PHE A 194 1.45 -14.62 -3.66
N GLY A 195 0.25 -14.58 -4.23
CA GLY A 195 -0.07 -13.98 -5.51
C GLY A 195 0.36 -12.53 -5.62
N LYS A 196 0.10 -11.75 -4.57
CA LYS A 196 0.48 -10.34 -4.52
C LYS A 196 2.00 -10.14 -4.59
N LYS A 197 2.79 -10.94 -3.88
CA LYS A 197 4.25 -10.84 -3.93
C LYS A 197 4.75 -11.15 -5.34
N ILE A 198 4.33 -12.27 -5.92
CA ILE A 198 4.75 -12.67 -7.28
C ILE A 198 4.35 -11.60 -8.30
N TRP A 199 3.10 -11.14 -8.26
CA TRP A 199 2.62 -10.07 -9.14
C TRP A 199 3.45 -8.80 -9.04
N MET A 200 3.82 -8.36 -7.83
CA MET A 200 4.65 -7.17 -7.64
C MET A 200 6.04 -7.33 -8.26
N LEU A 201 6.68 -8.49 -8.12
CA LEU A 201 8.00 -8.75 -8.72
C LEU A 201 7.89 -8.78 -10.25
N THR A 202 6.89 -9.48 -10.79
CA THR A 202 6.64 -9.52 -12.24
C THR A 202 6.43 -8.13 -12.82
N ASN A 203 5.69 -7.25 -12.12
CA ASN A 203 5.48 -5.87 -12.58
C ASN A 203 6.76 -5.04 -12.64
N ILE A 204 7.72 -5.27 -11.73
CA ILE A 204 9.01 -4.58 -11.77
C ILE A 204 9.75 -4.96 -13.06
N GLU A 205 9.84 -6.25 -13.36
CA GLU A 205 10.53 -6.70 -14.58
C GLU A 205 9.80 -6.26 -15.86
N LEU A 206 8.46 -6.35 -15.89
CA LEU A 206 7.68 -5.85 -17.02
C LEU A 206 7.90 -4.35 -17.26
N TRP A 207 8.01 -3.56 -16.19
CA TRP A 207 8.33 -2.14 -16.30
C TRP A 207 9.71 -1.92 -16.93
N PHE A 208 10.74 -2.66 -16.52
CA PHE A 208 12.06 -2.57 -17.15
C PHE A 208 12.06 -2.95 -18.63
N ARG A 209 11.32 -4.01 -19.00
CA ARG A 209 11.19 -4.44 -20.41
C ARG A 209 10.48 -3.42 -21.28
N THR A 210 9.51 -2.69 -20.73
CA THR A 210 8.65 -1.76 -21.50
C THR A 210 9.15 -0.31 -21.48
N SER A 211 9.80 0.12 -20.41
CA SER A 211 10.29 1.50 -20.25
C SER A 211 11.57 1.80 -21.03
N GLY A 212 12.31 0.77 -21.46
CA GLY A 212 13.62 0.93 -22.11
C GLY A 212 14.73 1.38 -21.17
N VAL A 213 14.50 1.38 -19.86
CA VAL A 213 15.50 1.71 -18.84
C VAL A 213 16.43 0.51 -18.61
N SER A 214 17.75 0.73 -18.69
CA SER A 214 18.76 -0.20 -18.18
C SER A 214 19.27 0.26 -16.81
N LEU A 215 19.65 -0.68 -15.97
CA LEU A 215 20.35 -0.43 -14.71
C LEU A 215 21.83 -0.12 -14.97
#